data_AF-A0A090U377-F1
#
_entry.id   AF-A0A090U377-F1
#
_cell.length_a   1.000
_cell.length_b   1.000
_cell.length_c   1.000
_cell.angle_alpha   90.00
_cell.angle_beta   90.00
_cell.angle_gamma   90.00
#
_symmetry.space_group_name_H-M   'P 1'
#
loop_
_entity.id
_entity.type
_entity.pdbx_description
1 polymer ?
#
loop_
_entity_poly.entity_id
_entity_poly.type
_entity_poly.pdbx_seq_one_letter_code
_entity_poly.pdbx_strand_id
1 'polypeptide(L)'
;MVLLELNDYQWHSSKKGLWNQIATPDTTLRGRAQRLWIAIGNKDTSFSQREKVLEELKSLTRADMIRFVVNELKPRTANRLIMHSQGKAHVDAEKLDLGLEIGSIEEFQLRPKDTDLG
;
A
#
# COMPACT_ATOMS: atom_id res chain seq x y z
N MET A 1 4.60 -10.91 -9.53
CA MET A 1 3.77 -12.01 -10.10
C MET A 1 3.81 -13.30 -9.25
N VAL A 2 4.65 -13.37 -8.19
CA VAL A 2 4.75 -14.51 -7.25
C VAL A 2 3.48 -14.79 -6.43
N LEU A 3 2.67 -13.76 -6.14
CA LEU A 3 1.44 -13.90 -5.33
C LEU A 3 0.36 -14.77 -5.97
N LEU A 4 0.31 -14.87 -7.30
CA LEU A 4 -0.69 -15.69 -8.02
C LEU A 4 -0.33 -17.19 -8.01
N GLU A 5 0.93 -17.51 -7.74
CA GLU A 5 1.49 -18.87 -7.76
C GLU A 5 1.56 -19.50 -6.38
N LEU A 6 1.21 -18.75 -5.33
CA LEU A 6 1.20 -19.29 -3.96
C LEU A 6 0.21 -20.44 -3.88
N ASN A 7 0.68 -21.59 -3.40
CA ASN A 7 -0.22 -22.66 -2.98
C ASN A 7 -0.89 -22.31 -1.63
N ASP A 8 -1.87 -23.11 -1.22
CA ASP A 8 -2.65 -22.83 -0.02
C ASP A 8 -1.78 -22.78 1.25
N TYR A 9 -0.77 -23.64 1.35
CA TYR A 9 0.17 -23.63 2.47
C TYR A 9 0.95 -22.32 2.54
N GLN A 10 1.53 -21.87 1.41
CA GLN A 10 2.29 -20.62 1.35
C GLN A 10 1.39 -19.42 1.66
N TRP A 11 0.16 -19.41 1.14
CA TRP A 11 -0.84 -18.38 1.47
C TRP A 11 -1.10 -18.30 2.97
N HIS A 12 -1.44 -19.43 3.61
CA HIS A 12 -1.70 -19.46 5.05
C HIS A 12 -0.47 -19.07 5.88
N SER A 13 0.73 -19.50 5.46
CA SER A 13 1.98 -19.16 6.12
C SER A 13 2.29 -17.66 6.04
N SER A 14 2.20 -17.05 4.85
CA SER A 14 2.39 -15.61 4.66
C SER A 14 1.36 -14.79 5.45
N LYS A 15 0.10 -15.22 5.42
CA LYS A 15 -0.99 -14.59 6.18
C LYS A 15 -0.74 -14.64 7.69
N LYS A 16 -0.29 -15.78 8.21
CA LYS A 16 0.09 -15.94 9.63
C LYS A 16 1.31 -15.10 10.00
N GLY A 17 2.29 -14.99 9.11
CA GLY A 17 3.46 -14.14 9.31
C GLY A 17 3.07 -12.67 9.45
N LEU A 18 2.26 -12.16 8.52
CA LEU A 18 1.75 -10.78 8.56
C LEU A 18 0.89 -10.53 9.81
N TRP A 19 0.01 -11.48 10.16
CA TRP A 19 -0.78 -11.42 11.38
C TRP A 19 0.10 -11.18 12.61
N ASN A 20 1.13 -12.01 12.79
CA ASN A 20 2.02 -11.93 13.94
C ASN A 20 2.76 -10.60 14.00
N GLN A 21 3.20 -10.07 12.86
CA GLN A 21 3.84 -8.76 12.79
C GLN A 21 2.90 -7.64 13.27
N ILE A 22 1.65 -7.63 12.81
CA ILE A 22 0.66 -6.60 13.18
C ILE A 22 0.21 -6.78 14.63
N ALA A 23 -0.01 -8.01 15.09
CA ALA A 23 -0.48 -8.31 16.43
C ALA A 23 0.60 -8.14 17.51
N THR A 24 1.87 -7.95 17.13
CA THR A 24 2.98 -7.79 18.06
C THR A 24 2.68 -6.65 19.04
N PRO A 25 2.74 -6.91 20.37
CA PRO A 25 2.54 -5.87 21.37
C PRO A 25 3.64 -4.80 21.32
N ASP A 26 3.28 -3.58 21.67
CA ASP A 26 4.26 -2.50 21.86
C ASP A 26 5.20 -2.87 23.03
N THR A 27 6.49 -3.07 22.76
CA THR A 27 7.48 -3.45 23.78
C THR A 27 8.05 -2.26 24.56
N THR A 28 7.78 -1.04 24.09
CA THR A 28 8.25 0.20 24.73
C THR A 28 7.12 1.22 24.81
N LEU A 29 7.19 2.10 25.83
CA LEU A 29 6.26 3.22 25.95
C LEU A 29 6.32 4.16 24.74
N ARG A 30 7.53 4.36 24.18
CA ARG A 30 7.72 5.15 22.94
C ARG A 30 6.94 4.56 21.77
N GLY A 31 7.07 3.25 21.53
CA GLY A 31 6.33 2.57 20.45
C GLY A 31 4.82 2.70 20.61
N ARG A 32 4.33 2.49 21.84
CA ARG A 32 2.90 2.70 22.16
C ARG A 32 2.45 4.14 21.91
N ALA A 33 3.22 5.13 22.35
CA ALA A 33 2.90 6.54 22.16
C ALA A 33 2.85 6.92 20.67
N GLN A 34 3.82 6.45 19.87
CA GLN A 34 3.84 6.68 18.43
C GLN A 34 2.60 6.08 17.74
N ARG A 35 2.22 4.85 18.09
CA ARG A 35 1.02 4.21 17.54
C ARG A 35 -0.25 5.00 17.86
N LEU A 36 -0.43 5.42 19.11
CA LEU A 36 -1.59 6.22 19.51
C LEU A 36 -1.60 7.59 18.80
N TRP A 37 -0.44 8.21 18.62
CA TRP A 37 -0.34 9.48 17.88
C TRP A 37 -0.75 9.33 16.42
N ILE A 38 -0.35 8.25 15.75
CA ILE A 38 -0.79 7.93 14.39
C ILE A 38 -2.31 7.74 14.34
N ALA A 39 -2.90 7.02 15.31
CA ALA A 39 -4.35 6.82 15.38
C ALA A 39 -5.09 8.17 15.50
N ILE A 40 -4.61 9.08 16.34
CA ILE A 40 -5.16 10.44 16.46
C ILE A 40 -5.08 11.18 15.11
N GLY A 41 -3.91 11.16 14.45
CA GLY A 41 -3.73 11.78 13.14
C GLY A 41 -4.66 11.23 12.05
N ASN A 42 -4.94 9.92 12.12
CA ASN A 42 -5.87 9.23 11.22
C ASN A 42 -7.33 9.33 11.65
N LYS A 43 -7.66 10.09 12.70
CA LYS A 43 -9.01 10.22 13.28
C LYS A 43 -9.61 8.89 13.77
N ASP A 44 -8.79 7.91 14.12
CA ASP A 44 -9.21 6.67 14.80
C ASP A 44 -9.35 6.93 16.30
N THR A 45 -10.51 7.46 16.70
CA THR A 45 -10.80 7.83 18.09
C THR A 45 -10.97 6.62 19.02
N SER A 46 -11.25 5.43 18.48
CA SER A 46 -11.38 4.19 19.25
C SER A 46 -10.08 3.40 19.34
N PHE A 47 -8.99 3.88 18.73
CA PHE A 47 -7.66 3.24 18.73
C PHE A 47 -7.71 1.76 18.33
N SER A 48 -8.64 1.45 17.43
CA SER A 48 -9.08 0.09 17.10
C SER A 48 -8.65 -0.36 15.71
N GLN A 49 -7.94 0.50 14.97
CA GLN A 49 -7.55 0.22 13.58
C GLN A 49 -6.77 -1.08 13.46
N ARG A 50 -5.89 -1.37 14.42
CA ARG A 50 -5.09 -2.60 14.43
C ARG A 50 -5.97 -3.83 14.57
N GLU A 51 -6.90 -3.80 15.51
CA GLU A 51 -7.85 -4.89 15.77
C GLU A 51 -8.77 -5.11 14.57
N LYS A 52 -9.25 -4.05 13.93
CA LYS A 52 -10.05 -4.13 12.69
C LYS A 52 -9.26 -4.77 11.55
N VAL A 53 -8.02 -4.33 11.32
CA VAL A 53 -7.15 -4.90 10.28
C VAL A 53 -6.88 -6.39 10.55
N LEU A 54 -6.68 -6.76 11.80
CA LEU A 54 -6.54 -8.16 12.19
C LEU A 54 -7.84 -8.93 11.87
N GLU A 55 -9.02 -8.48 12.28
CA GLU A 55 -10.27 -9.18 11.94
C GLU A 55 -10.51 -9.32 10.43
N GLU A 56 -10.26 -8.29 9.63
CA GLU A 56 -10.34 -8.39 8.16
C GLU A 56 -9.27 -9.32 7.58
N LEU A 57 -8.08 -9.33 8.17
CA LEU A 57 -7.04 -10.26 7.74
C LEU A 57 -7.52 -11.69 7.96
N LYS A 58 -8.19 -12.04 9.08
CA LYS A 58 -8.74 -13.40 9.29
C LYS A 58 -9.67 -13.87 8.17
N SER A 59 -10.58 -13.01 7.71
CA SER A 59 -11.56 -13.35 6.66
C SER A 59 -10.95 -13.34 5.25
N LEU A 60 -9.89 -12.58 5.02
CA LEU A 60 -9.26 -12.42 3.70
C LEU A 60 -8.90 -13.77 3.05
N THR A 61 -9.45 -14.05 1.88
CA THR A 61 -9.15 -15.28 1.14
C THR A 61 -8.07 -15.06 0.10
N ARG A 62 -7.48 -16.16 -0.38
CA ARG A 62 -6.56 -16.15 -1.52
C ARG A 62 -7.24 -15.59 -2.77
N ALA A 63 -8.52 -15.91 -2.96
CA ALA A 63 -9.30 -15.44 -4.11
C ALA A 63 -9.49 -13.91 -4.08
N ASP A 64 -9.75 -13.34 -2.90
CA ASP A 64 -9.88 -11.88 -2.75
C ASP A 64 -8.58 -11.16 -3.11
N MET A 65 -7.45 -11.68 -2.65
CA MET A 65 -6.13 -11.15 -2.99
C MET A 65 -5.86 -11.23 -4.50
N ILE A 66 -6.19 -12.36 -5.14
CA ILE A 66 -6.03 -12.52 -6.59
C ILE A 66 -6.90 -11.51 -7.33
N ARG A 67 -8.17 -11.35 -6.94
CA ARG A 67 -9.08 -10.37 -7.52
C ARG A 67 -8.52 -8.96 -7.40
N PHE A 68 -8.03 -8.58 -6.21
CA PHE A 68 -7.41 -7.28 -6.00
C PHE A 68 -6.20 -7.06 -6.93
N VAL A 69 -5.29 -8.03 -7.05
CA VAL A 69 -4.14 -7.90 -7.96
C VAL A 69 -4.59 -7.74 -9.41
N VAL A 70 -5.56 -8.53 -9.84
CA VAL A 70 -6.02 -8.56 -11.24
C VAL A 70 -6.82 -7.32 -11.61
N ASN A 71 -7.63 -6.80 -10.69
CA ASN A 71 -8.56 -5.70 -10.93
C ASN A 71 -7.94 -4.33 -10.61
N GLU A 72 -7.11 -4.22 -9.58
CA GLU A 72 -6.59 -2.93 -9.12
C GLU A 72 -5.14 -2.67 -9.55
N LEU A 73 -4.28 -3.69 -9.51
CA LEU A 73 -2.83 -3.49 -9.72
C LEU A 73 -2.37 -3.78 -11.16
N LYS A 74 -2.92 -4.85 -11.77
CA LYS A 74 -2.49 -5.35 -13.08
C LYS A 74 -2.96 -4.51 -14.27
N PRO A 75 -4.17 -3.91 -14.29
CA PRO A 75 -4.65 -3.23 -15.50
C PRO A 75 -3.67 -2.15 -15.95
N ARG A 76 -3.57 -1.96 -17.27
CA ARG A 76 -2.78 -0.85 -17.85
C ARG A 76 -3.39 0.51 -17.54
N THR A 77 -4.68 0.52 -17.20
CA THR A 77 -5.46 1.68 -16.77
C THR A 77 -5.32 1.98 -15.28
N ALA A 78 -4.64 1.12 -14.50
CA ALA A 78 -4.44 1.37 -13.08
C ALA A 78 -3.65 2.67 -12.89
N ASN A 79 -4.11 3.51 -11.97
CA ASN A 79 -3.44 4.76 -11.63
C ASN A 79 -2.04 4.46 -11.08
N ARG A 80 -1.01 5.08 -11.68
CA ARG A 80 0.39 4.89 -11.29
C ARG A 80 1.08 6.24 -11.16
N LEU A 81 1.71 6.46 -10.02
CA LEU A 81 2.65 7.55 -9.82
C LEU A 81 4.07 6.97 -9.90
N ILE A 82 4.84 7.41 -10.88
CA ILE A 82 6.23 6.95 -11.09
C ILE A 82 7.14 8.11 -10.75
N MET A 83 7.98 7.90 -9.73
CA MET A 83 9.07 8.81 -9.41
C MET A 83 10.35 8.26 -10.02
N HIS A 84 11.02 9.05 -10.84
CA HIS A 84 12.33 8.73 -11.37
C HIS A 84 13.28 9.92 -11.20
N SER A 85 14.57 9.64 -11.15
CA SER A 85 15.61 10.67 -11.13
C SER A 85 16.69 10.31 -12.14
N GLN A 86 17.14 11.31 -12.91
CA GLN A 86 18.18 11.16 -13.92
C GLN A 86 19.45 11.83 -13.40
N GLY A 87 20.49 11.03 -13.14
CA GLY A 87 21.79 11.55 -12.71
C GLY A 87 22.52 12.28 -13.84
N LYS A 88 23.47 13.15 -13.49
CA LYS A 88 24.27 13.93 -14.46
C LYS A 88 25.04 13.06 -15.47
N ALA A 89 25.38 11.83 -15.10
CA ALA A 89 26.06 10.87 -15.98
C ALA A 89 25.15 10.29 -17.08
N HIS A 90 23.85 10.56 -17.01
CA HIS A 90 22.85 10.02 -17.93
C HIS A 90 22.12 11.11 -18.70
N VAL A 91 22.68 12.33 -18.81
CA VAL A 91 22.04 13.46 -19.50
C VAL A 91 21.67 13.13 -20.95
N ASP A 92 22.48 12.31 -21.62
CA ASP A 92 22.26 11.88 -23.00
C ASP A 92 21.35 10.65 -23.12
N ALA A 93 20.89 10.07 -22.00
CA ALA A 93 19.94 8.97 -22.03
C ALA A 93 18.54 9.49 -22.38
N GLU A 94 17.77 8.66 -23.09
CA GLU A 94 16.38 8.98 -23.40
C GLU A 94 15.58 9.25 -22.12
N LYS A 95 14.78 10.32 -22.16
CA LYS A 95 13.87 10.64 -21.07
C LYS A 95 12.80 9.57 -20.98
N LEU A 96 12.29 9.36 -19.76
CA LEU A 96 11.17 8.44 -19.55
C LEU A 96 9.92 9.00 -20.23
N ASP A 97 9.58 8.47 -21.40
CA ASP A 97 8.33 8.77 -22.10
C ASP A 97 7.25 7.77 -21.68
N LEU A 98 6.81 7.88 -20.43
CA LEU A 98 5.78 7.02 -19.87
C LEU A 98 4.73 7.83 -19.11
N GLY A 99 3.62 8.12 -19.77
CA GLY A 99 2.47 8.80 -19.17
C GLY A 99 2.60 10.32 -19.18
N LEU A 100 2.01 10.98 -18.18
CA LEU A 100 1.99 12.44 -18.06
C LEU A 100 3.02 12.89 -17.04
N GLU A 101 4.01 13.68 -17.47
CA GLU A 101 5.00 14.28 -16.58
C GLU A 101 4.33 15.23 -15.57
N ILE A 102 4.83 15.21 -14.34
CA ILE A 102 4.38 16.09 -13.25
C ILE A 102 5.53 17.04 -12.92
N GLY A 103 5.45 18.26 -13.44
CA GLY A 103 6.48 19.30 -13.22
C GLY A 103 6.33 20.08 -11.91
N SER A 104 5.14 20.06 -11.29
CA SER A 104 4.85 20.74 -10.02
C SER A 104 3.90 19.89 -9.18
N ILE A 105 4.22 19.78 -7.88
CA ILE A 105 3.37 19.10 -6.91
C ILE A 105 2.10 19.92 -6.68
N GLU A 106 2.22 21.25 -6.65
CA GLU A 106 1.12 22.18 -6.44
C GLU A 106 0.06 22.04 -7.54
N GLU A 107 0.48 22.06 -8.81
CA GLU A 107 -0.43 21.86 -9.94
C GLU A 107 -1.05 20.47 -9.96
N PHE A 108 -0.28 19.45 -9.59
CA PHE A 108 -0.78 18.07 -9.52
C PHE A 108 -1.89 17.92 -8.48
N GLN A 109 -1.77 18.57 -7.32
CA GLN A 109 -2.79 18.53 -6.26
C GLN A 109 -4.11 19.21 -6.64
N LEU A 110 -4.10 20.12 -7.61
CA LEU A 110 -5.31 20.78 -8.14
C LEU A 110 -6.06 19.92 -9.16
N ARG A 111 -5.44 18.85 -9.67
CA ARG A 111 -6.10 17.94 -10.62
C ARG A 111 -7.31 17.27 -9.95
N PRO A 112 -8.36 16.93 -10.71
CA PRO A 112 -9.48 16.17 -10.19
C PRO A 112 -8.96 14.91 -9.49
N LYS A 113 -9.37 14.72 -8.24
CA LYS A 113 -9.03 13.50 -7.50
C LYS A 113 -9.88 12.39 -8.10
N ASP A 114 -9.22 11.35 -8.59
CA ASP A 114 -9.88 10.08 -8.84
C ASP A 114 -10.19 9.45 -7.47
N THR A 115 -11.35 9.78 -6.92
CA THR A 115 -11.78 9.37 -5.58
C THR A 115 -12.45 8.00 -5.57
N ASP A 116 -12.61 7.35 -6.72
CA ASP A 116 -13.39 6.12 -6.87
C ASP A 116 -12.56 4.85 -6.58
N LEU A 117 -11.38 4.99 -5.98
CA LEU A 117 -10.67 3.88 -5.34
C LEU A 117 -11.32 3.57 -3.98
N GLY A 118 -12.51 2.96 -4.03
CA GLY A 118 -13.31 2.53 -2.88
C GLY A 118 -14.27 1.40 -3.20
#